data_AF-A0A850XNI1-F1
#
_entry.id   AF-A0A850XNI1-F1
#
_cell.length_a   1.000
_cell.length_b   1.000
_cell.length_c   1.000
_cell.angle_alpha   90.00
_cell.angle_beta   90.00
_cell.angle_gamma   90.00
#
_symmetry.space_group_name_H-M   'P 1'
#
loop_
_entity.id
_entity.type
_entity.pdbx_description
1 polymer ?
#
loop_
_entity_poly.entity_id
_entity_poly.type
_entity_poly.pdbx_seq_one_letter_code
_entity_poly.pdbx_strand_id
1 'polypeptide(L)' 'MGMSGIYGPADRAESIATIHAALEAGVNLLDTGDFYGMGHNELLISEALKGTKRDQAILSVKFGAQRD' A
#
# COMPACT_ATOMS: atom_id res chain seq x y z
N MET A 1 0.22 -3.72 -4.94
CA MET A 1 0.40 -2.50 -5.77
C MET A 1 1.79 -2.50 -6.41
N GLY A 2 2.03 -1.65 -7.41
CA GLY A 2 3.32 -1.57 -8.12
C GLY A 2 4.53 -1.13 -7.27
N MET A 3 4.27 -0.70 -6.03
CA MET A 3 5.26 -0.24 -5.06
C MET A 3 5.98 -1.39 -4.32
N SER A 4 5.67 -2.65 -4.64
CA SER A 4 6.31 -3.82 -4.00
C SER A 4 6.27 -5.04 -4.93
N GLY A 5 7.42 -5.68 -5.14
CA GLY A 5 7.52 -6.96 -5.86
C GLY A 5 7.77 -6.82 -7.36
N ILE A 6 6.82 -7.28 -8.18
CA ILE A 6 7.05 -7.70 -9.57
C ILE A 6 7.44 -6.60 -10.56
N TYR A 7 7.29 -5.33 -10.20
CA TYR A 7 7.58 -4.19 -11.08
C TYR A 7 9.00 -3.63 -10.93
N GLY A 8 9.85 -4.28 -10.13
CA GLY A 8 11.22 -3.85 -9.88
C GLY A 8 11.35 -2.98 -8.63
N PRO A 9 12.53 -2.37 -8.41
CA PRO A 9 12.77 -1.50 -7.26
C PRO A 9 11.79 -0.33 -7.23
N ALA A 10 11.22 -0.05 -6.06
CA ALA A 10 10.42 1.13 -5.81
C ALA A 10 11.11 1.99 -4.75
N ASP A 11 11.14 3.30 -4.95
CA ASP A 11 11.58 4.21 -3.90
C ASP A 11 10.52 4.27 -2.79
N ARG A 12 11.00 4.19 -1.56
CA ARG A 12 10.14 4.08 -0.40
C ARG A 12 9.43 5.40 -0.09
N ALA A 13 10.12 6.53 -0.23
CA ALA A 13 9.54 7.85 0.02
C ALA A 13 8.51 8.21 -1.05
N GLU A 14 8.82 7.94 -2.33
CA GLU A 14 7.88 8.12 -3.43
C GLU A 14 6.64 7.24 -3.27
N SER A 15 6.80 6.01 -2.79
CA SER A 15 5.67 5.11 -2.56
C SER A 15 4.70 5.65 -1.50
N ILE A 16 5.23 6.22 -0.41
CA ILE A 16 4.40 6.89 0.61
C ILE A 16 3.75 8.15 0.05
N ALA A 17 4.51 8.99 -0.66
CA ALA A 17 3.99 10.20 -1.28
C ALA A 17 2.86 9.89 -2.29
N THR A 18 2.97 8.77 -3.01
CA THR A 18 1.93 8.29 -3.94
C THR A 18 0.64 7.94 -3.19
N ILE A 19 0.72 7.28 -2.04
CA ILE A 19 -0.45 6.96 -1.22
C ILE A 19 -1.10 8.25 -0.69
N HIS A 20 -0.30 9.20 -0.21
CA HIS A 20 -0.81 10.50 0.26
C HIS A 20 -1.48 11.29 -0.86
N ALA A 21 -0.85 11.39 -2.04
CA ALA A 21 -1.42 12.07 -3.19
C ALA A 21 -2.75 11.44 -3.65
N ALA A 22 -2.88 10.11 -3.59
CA ALA A 22 -4.14 9.44 -3.90
C ALA A 22 -5.25 9.82 -2.90
N LEU A 23 -4.94 9.83 -1.61
CA LEU A 23 -5.89 10.21 -0.55
C LEU A 23 -6.29 11.69 -0.68
N GLU A 24 -5.33 12.58 -0.96
CA GLU A 24 -5.57 14.01 -1.22
C GLU A 24 -6.46 14.24 -2.46
N ALA A 25 -6.32 13.39 -3.48
CA ALA A 25 -7.16 13.40 -4.66
C ALA A 25 -8.57 12.78 -4.44
N GLY A 26 -8.88 12.34 -3.21
CA GLY A 26 -10.19 11.78 -2.85
C GLY A 26 -10.34 10.28 -3.11
N VAL A 27 -9.27 9.58 -3.51
CA VAL A 27 -9.26 8.12 -3.55
C VAL A 27 -9.32 7.61 -2.12
N ASN A 28 -10.25 6.69 -1.83
CA ASN A 28 -10.41 6.14 -0.49
C ASN A 28 -10.31 4.62 -0.42
N LEU A 29 -10.14 3.90 -1.54
CA LEU A 29 -9.94 2.45 -1.55
C LEU A 29 -8.46 2.13 -1.83
N LEU A 30 -7.80 1.50 -0.87
CA LEU A 30 -6.44 0.98 -1.01
C LEU A 30 -6.51 -0.55 -1.07
N ASP A 31 -6.05 -1.10 -2.19
CA ASP A 31 -6.10 -2.53 -2.48
C ASP A 31 -4.71 -3.17 -2.41
N THR A 32 -4.57 -4.22 -1.59
CA THR A 32 -3.27 -4.87 -1.30
C THR A 32 -3.42 -6.40 -1.15
N GLY A 33 -2.35 -7.10 -0.76
CA GLY A 33 -2.36 -8.51 -0.41
C GLY A 33 -1.01 -9.06 0.05
N ASP A 34 -1.04 -10.21 0.73
CA ASP A 34 0.13 -10.89 1.32
C ASP A 34 1.23 -11.20 0.29
N PHE A 35 0.86 -11.45 -0.96
CA PHE A 35 1.78 -11.74 -2.06
C PHE A 35 2.46 -10.51 -2.67
N TYR A 36 2.10 -9.29 -2.30
CA TYR A 36 2.79 -8.08 -2.74
C TYR A 36 4.06 -7.82 -1.92
N GLY A 37 5.15 -8.43 -2.37
CA GLY A 37 6.44 -8.36 -1.69
C GLY A 37 6.40 -9.02 -0.31
N MET A 38 5.70 -10.15 -0.19
CA MET A 38 5.56 -10.91 1.07
C MET A 38 5.08 -10.03 2.24
N GLY A 39 3.97 -9.32 2.05
CA GLY A 39 3.40 -8.40 3.04
C GLY A 39 4.09 -7.03 3.12
N HIS A 40 5.18 -6.80 2.39
CA HIS A 40 5.85 -5.50 2.34
C HIS A 40 4.88 -4.37 1.99
N ASN A 41 3.97 -4.59 1.03
CA ASN A 41 3.02 -3.56 0.61
C ASN A 41 2.03 -3.20 1.72
N GLU A 42 1.64 -4.15 2.56
CA GLU A 42 0.76 -3.93 3.72
C GLU A 42 1.47 -3.11 4.81
N LEU A 43 2.74 -3.39 5.06
CA LEU A 43 3.58 -2.62 5.99
C LEU A 43 3.80 -1.18 5.50
N LEU A 44 4.01 -1.01 4.20
CA LEU A 44 4.13 0.30 3.58
C LEU A 44 2.83 1.13 3.75
N ILE A 45 1.67 0.54 3.47
CA ILE A 45 0.36 1.19 3.69
C ILE A 45 0.17 1.53 5.17
N SER A 46 0.51 0.60 6.07
CA SER A 46 0.45 0.84 7.52
C SER A 46 1.23 2.09 7.89
N GLU A 47 2.45 2.24 7.36
CA GLU A 47 3.26 3.44 7.60
C GLU A 47 2.66 4.70 7.00
N ALA A 48 2.21 4.65 5.74
CA ALA A 48 1.61 5.81 5.08
C ALA A 48 0.36 6.32 5.80
N LEU A 49 -0.39 5.44 6.47
CA LEU A 49 -1.60 5.81 7.22
C LEU A 49 -1.31 6.26 8.66
N LYS A 50 -0.10 6.08 9.21
CA LYS A 50 0.22 6.58 10.56
C LYS A 50 0.10 8.09 10.62
N GLY A 51 -0.52 8.60 11.68
CA GLY A 51 -0.75 10.04 11.87
C GLY A 51 -1.84 10.64 10.98
N THR A 52 -2.51 9.82 10.17
CA THR A 52 -3.64 10.24 9.34
C THR A 52 -4.98 9.80 9.95
N LYS A 53 -6.10 10.28 9.39
CA LYS A 53 -7.44 9.88 9.80
C LYS A 53 -7.74 8.46 9.29
N ARG A 54 -7.81 7.46 10.16
CA ARG A 54 -8.00 6.05 9.74
C ARG A 54 -9.24 5.86 8.86
N ASP A 55 -10.32 6.59 9.12
CA ASP A 55 -11.58 6.57 8.37
C ASP A 55 -11.49 7.14 6.95
N GLN A 56 -10.39 7.81 6.59
CA GLN A 56 -10.18 8.30 5.22
C GLN A 56 -9.87 7.18 4.21
N ALA A 57 -9.52 5.98 4.69
CA ALA A 57 -9.09 4.86 3.85
C ALA A 57 -9.89 3.58 4.14
N ILE A 58 -10.35 2.92 3.08
CA ILE A 58 -10.95 1.59 3.04
C ILE A 58 -9.86 0.64 2.56
N LEU A 59 -9.56 -0.40 3.34
CA LEU A 59 -8.54 -1.39 2.98
C LEU A 59 -9.21 -2.64 2.40
N SER A 60 -8.80 -3.01 1.19
CA SER A 60 -9.12 -4.28 0.56
C SER A 60 -7.87 -5.16 0.56
N VAL A 61 -7.95 -6.33 1.19
CA VAL A 61 -6.81 -7.25 1.35
C VAL A 61 -7.12 -8.58 0.67
N LYS A 62 -6.18 -9.06 -0.14
CA LYS A 62 -6.19 -10.41 -0.71
C LYS A 62 -5.17 -11.28 0.01
N PHE A 63 -5.49 -12.56 0.19
CA PHE A 63 -4.63 -13.51 0.88
C PHE A 63 -4.69 -14.90 0.24
N GLY A 64 -3.75 -15.77 0.62
CA GLY A 64 -3.73 -17.18 0.24
C GLY A 64 -2.79 -17.51 -0.92
N ALA A 65 -1.85 -16.61 -1.24
CA ALA A 65 -0.90 -16.80 -2.34
C ALA A 65 0.51 -16.32 -1.98
N GLN A 66 0.98 -16.55 -0.75
CA GLN A 66 2.34 -16.19 -0.35
C GLN A 66 3.36 -16.91 -1.25
N ARG A 67 4.13 -16.13 -2.03
CA ARG A 67 5.14 -16.62 -2.96
C ARG A 67 6.53 -16.46 -2.36
N ASP A 68 7.35 -17.46 -2.63
CA ASP A 68 8.79 -17.56 -2.34
C ASP A 68 9.59 -16.46 -3.07
#